data_AF-A0A7V9K9X9-F1
#
_entry.id   AF-A0A7V9K9X9-F1
#
_cell.length_a   1.000
_cell.length_b   1.000
_cell.length_c   1.000
_cell.angle_alpha   90.00
_cell.angle_beta   90.00
_cell.angle_gamma   90.00
#
_symmetry.space_group_name_H-M   'P 1'
#
loop_
_entity.id
_entity.type
_entity.pdbx_description
1 polymer ?
#
loop_
_entity_poly.entity_id
_entity_poly.type
_entity_poly.pdbx_seq_one_letter_code
_entity_poly.pdbx_strand_id
1 'polypeptide(L)'
;MSAGTGSTVSLAARGGYRRWLLVFASAAVVFGLMHHADHVMRGNHSGWPFEAEVTPFTFSLLIYALILPGIYLTVRRRSIPGYHLFVAVVGLALLGFVHFVPTGDYEAPIGDIYMVYGSPLAGMLALGVLACLITSVASLGIVALGAIRARSRPTKER
;
A
#
# COMPACT_ATOMS: atom_id res chain seq x y z
N MET A 1 -12.80 -33.33 27.92
CA MET A 1 -12.83 -31.85 27.81
C MET A 1 -11.47 -31.36 27.30
N SER A 2 -11.30 -31.12 26.00
CA SER A 2 -10.01 -30.66 25.42
C SER A 2 -10.22 -29.69 24.23
N ALA A 3 -11.19 -28.78 24.34
CA ALA A 3 -11.54 -27.82 23.29
C ALA A 3 -10.84 -26.45 23.41
N GLY A 4 -10.04 -26.21 24.46
CA GLY A 4 -9.55 -24.88 24.82
C GLY A 4 -8.33 -24.38 24.03
N THR A 5 -7.43 -25.25 23.60
CA THR A 5 -6.13 -24.86 23.00
C THR A 5 -6.20 -24.53 21.51
N GLY A 6 -7.10 -25.17 20.75
CA GLY A 6 -7.28 -24.86 19.32
C GLY A 6 -7.95 -23.50 19.05
N SER A 7 -8.84 -23.07 19.96
CA SER A 7 -9.58 -21.81 19.83
C SER A 7 -8.71 -20.59 20.13
N THR A 8 -7.84 -20.66 21.13
CA THR A 8 -6.94 -19.54 21.53
C THR A 8 -5.88 -19.25 20.47
N VAL A 9 -5.30 -20.29 19.85
CA VAL A 9 -4.33 -20.16 18.77
C VAL A 9 -4.94 -19.52 17.52
N SER A 10 -6.17 -19.89 17.17
CA SER A 10 -6.91 -19.28 16.05
C SER A 10 -7.22 -17.79 16.28
N LEU A 11 -7.57 -17.41 17.51
CA LEU A 11 -7.80 -16.01 17.90
C LEU A 11 -6.52 -15.18 17.89
N ALA A 12 -5.41 -15.73 18.40
CA ALA A 12 -4.11 -15.07 18.38
C ALA A 12 -3.61 -14.83 16.94
N ALA A 13 -3.72 -15.83 16.07
CA ALA A 13 -3.38 -15.69 14.65
C ALA A 13 -4.25 -14.63 13.96
N ARG A 14 -5.58 -14.64 14.20
CA ARG A 14 -6.50 -13.61 13.67
C ARG A 14 -6.16 -12.21 14.18
N GLY A 15 -5.78 -12.08 15.46
CA GLY A 15 -5.30 -10.84 16.05
C GLY A 15 -4.00 -10.34 15.40
N GLY A 16 -3.06 -11.26 15.13
CA GLY A 16 -1.82 -10.99 14.42
C GLY A 16 -2.04 -10.44 13.01
N TYR A 17 -2.86 -11.12 12.20
CA TYR A 17 -3.18 -10.63 10.85
C TYR A 17 -3.85 -9.25 10.88
N ARG A 18 -4.81 -9.03 11.79
CA ARG A 18 -5.45 -7.71 11.92
C ARG A 18 -4.43 -6.61 12.23
N ARG A 19 -3.50 -6.85 13.16
CA ARG A 19 -2.45 -5.89 13.51
C ARG A 19 -1.60 -5.56 12.30
N TRP A 20 -1.11 -6.57 11.58
CA TRP A 20 -0.24 -6.36 10.42
C TRP A 20 -0.95 -5.72 9.24
N LEU A 21 -2.22 -6.04 8.99
CA LEU A 21 -3.04 -5.34 7.98
C LEU A 21 -3.12 -3.84 8.29
N LEU A 22 -3.36 -3.47 9.56
CA LEU A 22 -3.40 -2.07 9.97
C LEU A 22 -2.04 -1.39 9.83
N VAL A 23 -0.96 -2.05 10.24
CA VAL A 23 0.41 -1.51 10.14
C VAL A 23 0.74 -1.19 8.68
N PHE A 24 0.60 -2.16 7.78
CA PHE A 24 1.01 -1.97 6.39
C PHE A 24 0.06 -1.04 5.61
N ALA A 25 -1.24 -1.09 5.87
CA ALA A 25 -2.18 -0.14 5.27
C ALA A 25 -1.90 1.30 5.74
N SER A 26 -1.63 1.50 7.03
CA SER A 26 -1.32 2.84 7.56
C SER A 26 0.04 3.34 7.05
N ALA A 27 1.05 2.46 6.99
CA ALA A 27 2.35 2.80 6.40
C ALA A 27 2.21 3.19 4.93
N ALA A 28 1.41 2.46 4.14
CA ALA A 28 1.14 2.81 2.75
C ALA A 28 0.46 4.18 2.61
N VAL A 29 -0.44 4.56 3.53
CA VAL A 29 -1.01 5.92 3.54
C VAL A 29 0.06 6.97 3.82
N VAL A 30 0.89 6.76 4.84
CA VAL A 30 1.93 7.74 5.23
C VAL A 30 2.96 7.92 4.11
N PHE A 31 3.53 6.83 3.60
CA PHE A 31 4.50 6.92 2.50
C PHE A 31 3.84 7.35 1.19
N GLY A 32 2.57 7.02 0.97
CA GLY A 32 1.79 7.52 -0.16
C GLY A 32 1.66 9.04 -0.12
N LEU A 33 1.33 9.61 1.03
CA LEU A 33 1.22 11.06 1.22
C LEU A 33 2.58 11.73 1.04
N MET A 34 3.65 11.16 1.59
CA MET A 34 5.02 11.67 1.38
C MET A 34 5.41 11.62 -0.10
N HIS A 35 5.06 10.56 -0.81
CA HIS A 35 5.32 10.42 -2.25
C HIS A 35 4.55 11.45 -3.08
N HIS A 36 3.26 11.67 -2.78
CA HIS A 36 2.50 12.72 -3.47
C HIS A 36 3.01 14.13 -3.10
N ALA A 37 3.47 14.34 -1.87
CA ALA A 37 4.08 15.61 -1.49
C ALA A 37 5.40 15.84 -2.24
N ASP A 38 6.21 14.80 -2.46
CA ASP A 38 7.42 14.86 -3.29
C ASP A 38 7.10 15.36 -4.71
N HIS A 39 6.09 14.78 -5.35
CA HIS A 39 5.59 15.24 -6.66
C HIS A 39 5.25 16.74 -6.67
N VAL A 40 4.49 17.20 -5.69
CA VAL A 40 4.08 18.60 -5.58
C VAL A 40 5.29 19.52 -5.32
N MET A 41 6.24 19.10 -4.49
CA MET A 41 7.44 19.88 -4.17
C MET A 41 8.45 19.93 -5.33
N ARG A 42 8.57 18.83 -6.07
CA ARG A 42 9.50 18.70 -7.20
C ARG A 42 8.97 19.42 -8.45
N GLY A 43 7.64 19.60 -8.56
CA GLY A 43 7.01 20.37 -9.64
C GLY A 43 7.05 19.66 -11.00
N ASN A 44 7.28 18.36 -11.02
CA ASN A 44 7.14 17.50 -12.19
C ASN A 44 6.28 16.29 -11.84
N HIS A 45 5.66 15.69 -12.86
CA HIS A 45 4.78 14.51 -12.74
C HIS A 45 3.61 14.63 -11.74
N SER A 46 3.40 15.83 -11.16
CA SER A 46 2.20 16.24 -10.45
C SER A 46 1.02 16.42 -11.41
N GLY A 47 -0.15 16.75 -10.86
CA GLY A 47 -1.36 17.02 -11.62
C GLY A 47 -2.36 17.80 -10.79
N TRP A 48 -3.57 17.93 -11.31
CA TRP A 48 -4.69 18.49 -10.56
C TRP A 48 -4.85 17.80 -9.19
N PRO A 49 -5.08 18.55 -8.09
CA PRO A 49 -5.43 19.99 -8.03
C PRO A 49 -4.25 20.96 -7.92
N PHE A 50 -3.01 20.49 -8.01
CA PHE A 50 -1.82 21.34 -7.84
C PHE A 50 -1.34 21.95 -9.15
N GLU A 51 -1.55 21.23 -10.25
CA GLU A 51 -1.33 21.69 -11.62
C GLU A 51 -2.66 21.73 -12.39
N ALA A 52 -2.71 22.43 -13.53
CA ALA A 52 -3.92 22.52 -14.35
C ALA A 52 -4.29 21.18 -15.00
N GLU A 53 -3.28 20.39 -15.37
CA GLU A 53 -3.44 19.16 -16.14
C GLU A 53 -3.87 17.98 -15.26
N VAL A 54 -4.73 17.12 -15.80
CA VAL A 54 -5.08 15.85 -15.18
C VAL A 54 -4.06 14.81 -15.62
N THR A 55 -3.28 14.29 -14.67
CA THR A 55 -2.17 13.36 -14.93
C THR A 55 -2.36 12.05 -14.14
N PRO A 56 -1.50 11.03 -14.32
CA PRO A 56 -1.53 9.83 -13.48
C PRO A 56 -1.53 10.12 -11.97
N PHE A 57 -0.89 11.22 -11.54
CA PHE A 57 -0.94 11.72 -10.16
C PHE A 57 -2.38 11.99 -9.69
N THR A 58 -3.21 12.64 -10.51
CA THR A 58 -4.60 12.96 -10.13
C THR A 58 -5.41 11.69 -9.90
N PHE A 59 -5.25 10.69 -10.78
CA PHE A 59 -5.93 9.41 -10.62
C PHE A 59 -5.39 8.60 -9.44
N SER A 60 -4.09 8.69 -9.12
CA SER A 60 -3.53 7.98 -7.97
C SER A 60 -4.08 8.44 -6.63
N LEU A 61 -4.60 9.67 -6.52
CA LEU A 61 -5.31 10.15 -5.33
C LEU A 61 -6.54 9.30 -4.97
N LEU A 62 -7.14 8.60 -5.94
CA LEU A 62 -8.26 7.68 -5.67
C LEU A 62 -7.87 6.52 -4.75
N ILE A 63 -6.57 6.20 -4.63
CA ILE A 63 -6.12 5.15 -3.71
C ILE A 63 -6.49 5.46 -2.26
N TYR A 64 -6.57 6.74 -1.87
CA TYR A 64 -6.97 7.13 -0.51
C TYR A 64 -8.44 6.83 -0.24
N ALA A 65 -9.30 7.01 -1.25
CA ALA A 65 -10.71 6.64 -1.19
C ALA A 65 -10.92 5.11 -1.08
N LEU A 66 -9.92 4.31 -1.47
CA LEU A 66 -9.94 2.85 -1.33
C LEU A 66 -9.30 2.39 -0.01
N ILE A 67 -8.12 2.88 0.35
CA ILE A 67 -7.39 2.34 1.51
C ILE A 67 -7.98 2.78 2.85
N LEU A 68 -8.49 4.01 2.97
CA LEU A 68 -9.01 4.55 4.23
C LEU A 68 -10.26 3.80 4.72
N PRO A 69 -11.26 3.46 3.89
CA PRO A 69 -12.36 2.59 4.30
C PRO A 69 -11.88 1.22 4.79
N GLY A 70 -10.87 0.64 4.13
CA GLY A 70 -10.26 -0.64 4.53
C GLY A 70 -9.66 -0.58 5.93
N ILE A 71 -8.90 0.49 6.23
CA ILE A 71 -8.35 0.76 7.56
C ILE A 71 -9.49 0.92 8.57
N TYR A 72 -10.46 1.79 8.30
CA TYR A 72 -11.59 2.06 9.20
C TYR A 72 -12.33 0.77 9.58
N LEU A 73 -12.73 -0.03 8.59
CA LEU A 73 -13.45 -1.29 8.83
C LEU A 73 -12.61 -2.28 9.65
N THR A 74 -11.30 -2.32 9.41
CA THR A 74 -10.37 -3.20 10.15
C THR A 74 -10.17 -2.75 11.60
N VAL A 75 -10.11 -1.44 11.84
CA VAL A 75 -10.14 -0.85 13.19
C VAL A 75 -11.42 -1.27 13.90
N ARG A 76 -12.58 -1.20 13.22
CA ARG A 76 -13.90 -1.66 13.69
C ARG A 76 -14.04 -3.18 13.79
N ARG A 77 -12.91 -3.91 13.74
CA ARG A 77 -12.81 -5.37 13.86
C ARG A 77 -13.57 -6.13 12.76
N ARG A 78 -13.96 -5.45 11.68
CA ARG A 78 -14.49 -6.11 10.49
C ARG A 78 -13.34 -6.81 9.78
N SER A 79 -13.64 -8.02 9.37
CA SER A 79 -12.67 -8.95 8.87
C SER A 79 -12.77 -8.97 7.33
N ILE A 80 -11.99 -8.12 6.68
CA ILE A 80 -12.08 -7.88 5.23
C ILE A 80 -10.73 -8.08 4.50
N PRO A 81 -10.01 -9.20 4.71
CA PRO A 81 -8.70 -9.37 4.08
C PRO A 81 -8.78 -9.40 2.54
N GLY A 82 -9.89 -9.83 1.94
CA GLY A 82 -10.10 -9.73 0.50
C GLY A 82 -10.10 -8.30 -0.03
N TYR A 83 -10.65 -7.36 0.74
CA TYR A 83 -10.62 -5.93 0.38
C TYR A 83 -9.20 -5.37 0.43
N HIS A 84 -8.43 -5.67 1.47
CA HIS A 84 -7.02 -5.28 1.56
C HIS A 84 -6.17 -5.88 0.43
N LEU A 85 -6.44 -7.13 0.06
CA LEU A 85 -5.76 -7.75 -1.08
C LEU A 85 -6.09 -7.03 -2.39
N PHE A 86 -7.36 -6.70 -2.63
CA PHE A 86 -7.78 -5.92 -3.80
C PHE A 86 -7.05 -4.57 -3.86
N VAL A 87 -7.07 -3.80 -2.76
CA VAL A 87 -6.37 -2.51 -2.67
C VAL A 87 -4.88 -2.66 -2.92
N ALA A 88 -4.25 -3.69 -2.35
CA ALA A 88 -2.82 -3.94 -2.56
C ALA A 88 -2.48 -4.29 -4.01
N VAL A 89 -3.29 -5.13 -4.67
CA VAL A 89 -3.07 -5.52 -6.07
C VAL A 89 -3.25 -4.32 -7.00
N VAL A 90 -4.34 -3.56 -6.83
CA VAL A 90 -4.59 -2.35 -7.64
C VAL A 90 -3.49 -1.31 -7.40
N GLY A 91 -3.11 -1.08 -6.14
CA GLY A 91 -2.04 -0.14 -5.79
C GLY A 91 -0.68 -0.53 -6.37
N LEU A 92 -0.30 -1.81 -6.31
CA LEU A 92 0.93 -2.30 -6.93
C LEU A 92 0.90 -2.22 -8.45
N ALA A 93 -0.24 -2.55 -9.07
CA ALA A 93 -0.39 -2.43 -10.53
C ALA A 93 -0.23 -0.96 -10.97
N LEU A 94 -0.84 -0.02 -10.24
CA LEU A 94 -0.71 1.41 -10.50
C LEU A 94 0.73 1.89 -10.32
N LEU A 95 1.35 1.64 -9.16
CA LEU A 95 2.76 2.00 -8.87
C LEU A 95 3.71 1.40 -9.91
N GLY A 96 3.51 0.13 -10.25
CA GLY A 96 4.27 -0.58 -11.27
C GLY A 96 4.16 0.09 -12.64
N PHE A 97 2.93 0.38 -13.06
CA PHE A 97 2.66 0.99 -14.35
C PHE A 97 3.27 2.38 -14.47
N VAL A 98 3.01 3.28 -13.51
CA VAL A 98 3.43 4.69 -13.62
C VAL A 98 4.94 4.89 -13.46
N HIS A 99 5.64 3.99 -12.77
CA HIS A 99 7.09 4.16 -12.52
C HIS A 99 7.99 3.26 -13.36
N PHE A 100 7.50 2.13 -13.88
CA PHE A 100 8.37 1.12 -14.48
C PHE A 100 7.95 0.68 -15.89
N VAL A 101 6.80 1.12 -16.40
CA VAL A 101 6.39 0.85 -17.77
C VAL A 101 6.70 2.08 -18.63
N PRO A 102 7.64 2.00 -19.59
CA PRO A 102 8.12 3.15 -20.34
C PRO A 102 7.10 3.61 -21.40
N THR A 103 6.07 4.31 -20.94
CA THR A 103 5.07 4.99 -21.78
C THR A 103 5.41 6.48 -21.92
N GLY A 104 4.57 7.32 -22.52
CA GLY A 104 4.87 8.75 -22.69
C GLY A 104 4.95 9.53 -21.38
N ASP A 105 4.14 9.16 -20.39
CA ASP A 105 3.94 9.92 -19.14
C ASP A 105 4.43 9.17 -17.89
N TYR A 106 5.24 8.12 -18.06
CA TYR A 106 5.81 7.41 -16.93
C TYR A 106 6.87 8.25 -16.22
N GLU A 107 7.07 7.96 -14.94
CA GLU A 107 8.04 8.64 -14.09
C GLU A 107 9.17 7.68 -13.71
N ALA A 108 10.31 7.81 -14.41
CA ALA A 108 11.46 6.97 -14.18
C ALA A 108 12.09 7.28 -12.79
N PRO A 109 12.25 6.28 -11.89
CA PRO A 109 12.79 6.53 -10.55
C PRO A 109 14.17 7.19 -10.55
N ILE A 110 15.05 6.83 -11.48
CA ILE A 110 16.39 7.44 -11.52
C ILE A 110 16.36 8.81 -12.22
N GLY A 111 15.80 8.87 -13.43
CA GLY A 111 15.84 10.09 -14.25
C GLY A 111 14.95 11.20 -13.70
N ASP A 112 13.72 10.87 -13.33
CA ASP A 112 12.71 11.87 -12.98
C ASP A 112 12.65 12.12 -11.48
N ILE A 113 12.94 11.14 -10.63
CA ILE A 113 12.88 11.32 -9.15
C ILE A 113 14.24 11.70 -8.58
N TYR A 114 15.26 10.83 -8.73
CA TYR A 114 16.56 11.05 -8.07
C TYR A 114 17.34 12.22 -8.68
N MET A 115 17.52 12.24 -10.00
CA MET A 115 18.41 13.19 -10.68
C MET A 115 17.86 14.62 -10.74
N VAL A 116 16.55 14.80 -10.56
CA VAL A 116 15.91 16.13 -10.56
C VAL A 116 16.27 16.93 -9.31
N TYR A 117 16.56 16.24 -8.20
CA TYR A 117 17.08 16.91 -7.03
C TYR A 117 18.55 17.30 -7.23
N GLY A 118 18.84 18.60 -7.15
CA GLY A 118 20.23 19.10 -7.09
C GLY A 118 20.99 18.65 -5.84
N SER A 119 20.32 18.03 -4.86
CA SER A 119 20.88 17.44 -3.66
C SER A 119 20.76 15.91 -3.71
N PRO A 120 21.89 15.15 -3.68
CA PRO A 120 21.87 13.69 -3.66
C PRO A 120 21.06 13.12 -2.49
N LEU A 121 21.08 13.80 -1.32
CA LEU A 121 20.32 13.37 -0.16
C LEU A 121 18.81 13.46 -0.40
N ALA A 122 18.34 14.56 -1.01
CA ALA A 122 16.92 14.73 -1.32
C ALA A 122 16.45 13.68 -2.34
N GLY A 123 17.25 13.42 -3.39
CA GLY A 123 16.98 12.35 -4.35
C GLY A 123 16.92 10.97 -3.71
N MET A 124 17.86 10.64 -2.80
CA MET A 124 17.83 9.37 -2.05
C MET A 124 16.61 9.25 -1.15
N LEU A 125 16.19 10.34 -0.50
CA LEU A 125 15.01 10.35 0.36
C LEU A 125 13.74 10.10 -0.47
N ALA A 126 13.60 10.74 -1.64
CA ALA A 126 12.48 10.53 -2.54
C ALA A 126 12.40 9.07 -3.03
N LEU A 127 13.52 8.49 -3.48
CA LEU A 127 13.61 7.07 -3.81
C LEU A 127 13.28 6.16 -2.62
N GLY A 128 13.78 6.50 -1.43
CA GLY A 128 13.51 5.77 -0.20
C GLY A 128 12.03 5.76 0.15
N VAL A 129 11.34 6.89 -0.02
CA VAL A 129 9.89 7.01 0.17
C VAL A 129 9.14 6.11 -0.82
N LEU A 130 9.48 6.16 -2.11
CA LEU A 130 8.86 5.29 -3.12
C LEU A 130 9.08 3.80 -2.80
N ALA A 131 10.31 3.42 -2.43
CA ALA A 131 10.63 2.05 -2.05
C ALA A 131 9.86 1.58 -0.80
N CYS A 132 9.74 2.45 0.21
CA CYS A 132 8.96 2.16 1.42
C CYS A 132 7.45 2.06 1.12
N LEU A 133 6.93 2.88 0.22
CA LEU A 133 5.55 2.80 -0.27
C LEU A 133 5.30 1.45 -0.94
N ILE A 134 6.09 1.10 -1.95
CA ILE A 134 5.95 -0.18 -2.69
C ILE A 134 6.03 -1.37 -1.71
N THR A 135 7.01 -1.35 -0.81
CA THR A 135 7.19 -2.42 0.20
C THR A 135 6.00 -2.53 1.15
N SER A 136 5.42 -1.40 1.56
CA SER A 136 4.23 -1.37 2.42
C SER A 136 3.02 -1.98 1.73
N VAL A 137 2.76 -1.60 0.47
CA VAL A 137 1.64 -2.13 -0.32
C VAL A 137 1.83 -3.62 -0.62
N ALA A 138 3.04 -4.06 -0.97
CA ALA A 138 3.36 -5.48 -1.16
C ALA A 138 3.14 -6.29 0.11
N SER A 139 3.62 -5.79 1.25
CA SER A 139 3.44 -6.43 2.56
C SER A 139 1.96 -6.51 2.95
N LEU A 140 1.16 -5.48 2.65
CA LEU A 140 -0.29 -5.51 2.83
C LEU A 140 -0.92 -6.67 2.05
N GLY A 141 -0.56 -6.83 0.77
CA GLY A 141 -1.05 -7.93 -0.08
C GLY A 141 -0.66 -9.31 0.45
N ILE A 142 0.59 -9.48 0.87
CA ILE A 142 1.10 -10.75 1.43
C ILE A 142 0.34 -11.12 2.71
N VAL A 143 0.17 -10.17 3.64
CA VAL A 143 -0.55 -10.39 4.89
C VAL A 143 -2.03 -10.68 4.63
N ALA A 144 -2.65 -9.96 3.70
CA ALA A 144 -4.04 -10.19 3.30
C ALA A 144 -4.25 -11.59 2.72
N LEU A 145 -3.37 -12.02 1.81
CA LEU A 145 -3.39 -13.36 1.24
C LEU A 145 -3.18 -14.45 2.31
N GLY A 146 -2.25 -14.23 3.24
CA GLY A 146 -2.04 -15.12 4.40
C GLY A 146 -3.31 -15.24 5.26
N ALA A 147 -3.97 -14.11 5.54
CA ALA A 147 -5.21 -14.06 6.32
C ALA A 147 -6.39 -14.76 5.62
N ILE A 148 -6.44 -14.75 4.28
CA ILE A 148 -7.43 -15.50 3.49
C ILE A 148 -7.13 -16.99 3.57
N ARG A 149 -5.89 -17.39 3.26
CA ARG A 149 -5.46 -18.80 3.27
C ARG A 149 -5.64 -19.46 4.64
N ALA A 150 -5.41 -18.73 5.72
CA ALA A 150 -5.62 -19.22 7.08
C ALA A 150 -7.08 -19.55 7.40
N ARG A 151 -8.05 -18.94 6.70
CA ARG A 151 -9.50 -19.23 6.86
C ARG A 151 -9.94 -20.44 6.06
N SER A 152 -9.31 -20.67 4.92
CA SER A 152 -9.69 -21.74 3.99
C SER A 152 -9.13 -23.10 4.39
N ARG A 153 -8.25 -23.18 5.40
CA ARG A 153 -7.71 -24.46 5.87
C ARG A 153 -8.79 -25.21 6.68
N PRO A 154 -9.22 -26.42 6.25
CA PRO A 154 -10.17 -27.20 7.01
C PRO A 154 -9.55 -27.62 8.34
N THR A 155 -10.33 -27.55 9.42
CA THR A 155 -9.96 -28.13 10.71
C THR A 155 -9.88 -29.64 10.49
N LYS A 156 -8.68 -30.23 10.56
CA LYS A 156 -8.55 -31.68 10.63
C LYS A 156 -9.19 -32.11 11.95
N GLU A 157 -10.41 -32.64 11.90
CA GLU A 157 -11.00 -33.40 13.00
C GLU A 157 -10.05 -34.58 13.28
N ARG A 158 -9.56 -34.65 14.51
CA ARG A 158 -8.80 -35.79 15.06
C ARG A 158 -9.69 -36.50 16.06
#